data_AF-A0AAW5ZE03-F1
#
_entry.id   AF-A0AAW5ZE03-F1
#
_cell.length_a   1.000
_cell.length_b   1.000
_cell.length_c   1.000
_cell.angle_alpha   90.00
_cell.angle_beta   90.00
_cell.angle_gamma   90.00
#
_symmetry.space_group_name_H-M   'P 1'
#
loop_
_entity.id
_entity.type
_entity.pdbx_description
1 polymer ?
#
loop_
_entity_poly.entity_id
_entity_poly.type
_entity_poly.pdbx_seq_one_letter_code
_entity_poly.pdbx_strand_id
1 'polypeptide(L)' 'FAREDKGPQPAVTHYRGLATVEMPVATGRYPTTRYGLVELEPKTGRKHQLRRHLAHLRHPIIGDSKHGDLRQNRSGA' A
#
# COMPACT_ATOMS: atom_id res chain seq x y z
N PHE A 1 21.06 -4.24 18.49
CA PHE A 1 21.93 -3.60 17.49
C PHE A 1 21.48 -4.01 16.09
N ALA A 2 20.93 -3.08 15.31
CA ALA A 2 20.64 -3.34 13.91
C ALA A 2 21.99 -3.42 13.18
N ARG A 3 22.32 -4.59 12.61
CA ARG A 3 23.53 -4.73 11.80
C ARG A 3 23.43 -3.78 10.61
N GLU A 4 24.32 -2.79 10.58
CA GLU A 4 24.48 -1.85 9.48
C GLU A 4 24.91 -2.60 8.21
N ASP A 5 24.35 -2.16 7.09
CA ASP A 5 24.58 -2.64 5.73
C ASP A 5 24.28 -4.12 5.44
N LYS A 6 22.99 -4.49 5.57
CA LYS A 6 22.49 -5.60 4.75
C LYS A 6 22.15 -5.06 3.37
N GLY A 7 22.90 -5.52 2.36
CA GLY A 7 22.59 -5.24 0.95
C GLY A 7 21.15 -5.63 0.57
N PRO A 8 20.71 -5.27 -0.66
CA PRO A 8 19.36 -5.55 -1.12
C PRO A 8 18.97 -7.01 -0.91
N GLN A 9 17.86 -7.25 -0.20
CA GLN A 9 17.35 -8.59 0.04
C GLN A 9 16.16 -8.84 -0.88
N PRO A 10 16.07 -10.04 -1.49
CA PRO A 10 14.89 -10.39 -2.26
C PRO A 10 13.65 -10.40 -1.35
N ALA A 11 12.57 -9.89 -1.91
CA ALA A 11 11.26 -9.79 -1.27
C ALA A 11 10.18 -10.25 -2.25
N VAL A 12 9.39 -11.23 -1.85
CA VAL A 12 8.35 -11.82 -2.71
C VAL A 12 7.01 -11.81 -1.97
N THR A 13 6.00 -11.22 -2.61
CA THR A 13 4.61 -11.21 -2.16
C THR A 13 3.73 -11.54 -3.35
N HIS A 14 2.84 -12.52 -3.20
CA HIS A 14 1.77 -12.75 -4.16
C HIS A 14 0.56 -11.94 -3.74
N TYR A 15 -0.25 -11.50 -4.70
CA TYR A 15 -1.46 -10.75 -4.42
C TYR A 15 -2.60 -11.20 -5.31
N ARG A 16 -3.82 -11.08 -4.80
CA ARG A 16 -5.06 -11.36 -5.54
C ARG A 16 -6.08 -10.26 -5.25
N GLY A 17 -6.68 -9.70 -6.29
CA GLY A 17 -7.80 -8.76 -6.14
C GLY A 17 -9.06 -9.51 -5.71
N LEU A 18 -9.73 -9.01 -4.67
CA LEU A 18 -10.96 -9.60 -4.13
C LEU A 18 -12.20 -8.77 -4.49
N ALA A 19 -12.11 -7.44 -4.37
CA ALA A 19 -13.22 -6.54 -4.66
C ALA A 19 -12.71 -5.14 -5.00
N THR A 20 -13.56 -4.34 -5.63
CA THR A 20 -13.32 -2.92 -5.88
C THR A 20 -14.55 -2.11 -5.53
N VAL A 21 -14.35 -0.90 -5.01
CA VAL A 21 -15.44 0.04 -4.70
C VAL A 21 -15.04 1.44 -5.14
N GLU A 22 -16.03 2.21 -5.61
CA GLU A 22 -15.90 3.64 -5.83
C GLU A 22 -16.70 4.38 -4.76
N MET A 23 -16.04 5.31 -4.08
CA MET A 23 -16.60 6.09 -2.99
C MET A 23 -16.77 7.54 -3.43
N PRO A 24 -17.86 8.22 -3.00
CA PRO A 24 -18.09 9.64 -3.27
C PRO A 24 -17.21 10.53 -2.35
N VAL A 25 -15.91 10.25 -2.33
CA VAL A 25 -14.91 10.98 -1.54
C VAL A 25 -13.96 11.65 -2.51
N ALA A 26 -13.85 12.97 -2.43
CA ALA A 26 -12.96 13.74 -3.28
C ALA A 26 -11.50 13.61 -2.80
N THR A 27 -10.61 13.23 -3.73
CA THR A 27 -9.17 13.16 -3.49
C THR A 27 -8.43 13.99 -4.53
N GLY A 28 -7.82 15.09 -4.09
CA GLY A 28 -7.08 15.99 -4.96
C GLY A 28 -7.98 16.57 -6.05
N ARG A 29 -7.73 16.22 -7.31
CA ARG A 29 -8.51 16.69 -8.47
C ARG A 29 -9.69 15.80 -8.83
N TYR A 30 -9.83 14.64 -8.19
CA TYR A 30 -10.86 13.67 -8.53
C TYR A 30 -12.04 13.78 -7.56
N PRO A 31 -13.29 13.88 -8.07
CA PRO A 31 -14.48 14.02 -7.23
C PRO A 31 -14.86 12.72 -6.50
N THR A 32 -14.43 11.57 -7.03
CA THR A 32 -14.63 10.24 -6.44
C THR A 32 -13.28 9.53 -6.27
N THR A 33 -13.25 8.54 -5.38
CA THR A 33 -12.04 7.75 -5.09
C THR A 33 -12.34 6.27 -5.20
N ARG A 34 -11.44 5.52 -5.84
CA ARG A 34 -11.55 4.07 -6.00
C ARG A 34 -10.63 3.34 -5.02
N TYR A 35 -11.14 2.26 -4.45
CA TYR A 35 -10.41 1.38 -3.54
C TYR A 35 -10.50 -0.07 -4.03
N GLY A 36 -9.44 -0.83 -3.80
CA GLY A 36 -9.37 -2.26 -4.08
C GLY A 36 -9.10 -3.04 -2.80
N LEU A 37 -9.94 -4.05 -2.54
CA LEU A 37 -9.67 -5.06 -1.52
C LEU A 37 -8.75 -6.12 -2.13
N VAL A 38 -7.60 -6.35 -1.51
CA VAL A 38 -6.59 -7.30 -2.00
C VAL A 38 -6.21 -8.28 -0.91
N GLU A 39 -6.09 -9.54 -1.28
CA GLU A 39 -5.42 -10.57 -0.49
C GLU A 39 -3.92 -10.53 -0.80
N LEU A 40 -3.09 -10.67 0.22
CA LEU A 40 -1.63 -10.67 0.11
C LEU A 40 -1.04 -11.90 0.77
N GLU A 41 -0.18 -12.62 0.05
CA GLU A 41 0.55 -13.78 0.55
C GLU A 41 2.06 -13.51 0.50
N PRO A 42 2.69 -13.03 1.59
CA PRO A 42 4.12 -12.81 1.64
C PRO A 42 4.88 -14.15 1.71
N LYS A 43 5.73 -14.42 0.71
CA LYS A 43 6.68 -15.57 0.75
C LYS A 43 7.97 -15.23 1.49
N THR A 44 8.17 -13.96 1.82
CA THR A 44 9.29 -13.45 2.64
C THR A 44 8.79 -12.43 3.67
N GLY A 45 9.55 -12.20 4.75
CA GLY A 45 9.18 -11.32 5.86
C GLY A 45 10.04 -10.05 6.01
N ARG A 46 10.30 -9.29 4.93
CA ARG A 46 11.13 -8.08 5.01
C ARG A 46 10.38 -6.93 5.72
N LYS A 47 11.13 -6.02 6.36
CA LYS A 47 10.55 -4.87 7.07
C LYS A 47 9.63 -4.06 6.13
N HIS A 48 8.40 -3.81 6.54
CA HIS A 48 7.38 -3.08 5.75
C HIS A 48 7.16 -3.65 4.32
N GLN A 49 7.41 -4.95 4.09
CA GLN A 49 7.39 -5.53 2.74
C GLN A 49 6.07 -5.26 2.00
N LEU A 50 4.93 -5.62 2.60
CA LEU A 50 3.61 -5.44 1.99
C LEU A 50 3.33 -3.98 1.62
N ARG A 51 3.59 -3.07 2.57
CA ARG A 51 3.43 -1.62 2.42
C ARG A 51 4.27 -1.09 1.26
N ARG A 52 5.54 -1.46 1.19
CA ARG A 52 6.46 -1.02 0.13
C ARG A 52 6.12 -1.62 -1.23
N HIS A 53 5.72 -2.88 -1.29
CA HIS A 53 5.29 -3.52 -2.54
C HIS A 53 4.03 -2.87 -3.10
N LEU A 54 3.02 -2.66 -2.25
CA LEU A 54 1.78 -2.01 -2.64
C LEU A 54 1.98 -0.55 -3.05
N ALA A 55 2.83 0.19 -2.34
CA ALA A 55 3.24 1.54 -2.74
C ALA A 55 3.94 1.54 -4.11
N HIS A 56 4.84 0.57 -4.36
CA HIS A 56 5.53 0.42 -5.64
C HIS A 56 4.56 0.15 -6.80
N LEU A 57 3.51 -0.64 -6.55
CA LEU A 57 2.42 -0.90 -7.51
C LEU A 57 1.46 0.30 -7.70
N ARG A 58 1.68 1.44 -7.03
CA ARG A 58 0.77 2.58 -6.97
C ARG A 58 -0.62 2.24 -6.40
N HIS A 59 -0.66 1.24 -5.52
CA HIS A 59 -1.86 0.84 -4.76
C HIS A 59 -1.55 0.85 -3.27
N PRO A 60 -1.15 2.00 -2.67
CA PRO A 60 -0.79 2.08 -1.27
C PRO A 60 -1.91 1.61 -0.33
N ILE A 61 -1.53 1.09 0.84
CA ILE A 61 -2.48 0.75 1.90
C ILE A 61 -3.06 2.04 2.49
N ILE A 62 -4.39 2.09 2.60
CA ILE A 62 -5.13 3.20 3.21
C ILE A 62 -4.68 3.35 4.68
N GLY A 63 -4.45 4.57 5.14
CA GLY A 63 -3.99 4.89 6.49
C GLY A 63 -2.48 4.74 6.70
N ASP A 64 -1.72 4.32 5.68
CA ASP A 64 -0.27 4.23 5.77
C ASP A 64 0.38 5.63 5.68
N SER A 65 0.93 6.12 6.78
CA SER A 65 1.56 7.46 6.84
C SER A 65 2.91 7.56 6.11
N LYS A 66 3.65 6.47 5.96
CA LYS A 66 5.04 6.49 5.46
C LYS A 66 5.18 5.99 4.03
N HIS A 67 4.37 5.02 3.64
CA HIS A 67 4.36 4.43 2.31
C HIS A 67 3.01 4.59 1.61
N GLY A 68 2.04 5.28 2.24
CA GLY A 68 0.73 5.56 1.66
C GLY A 68 0.59 6.93 1.02
N ASP A 69 -0.61 7.22 0.52
CA ASP A 69 -0.95 8.52 -0.04
C ASP A 69 -1.55 9.43 1.06
N LEU A 70 -0.80 10.46 1.44
CA LEU A 70 -1.22 11.43 2.45
C LEU A 70 -2.48 12.20 2.06
N ARG A 71 -2.78 12.37 0.78
CA ARG A 71 -4.00 13.04 0.33
C ARG A 71 -5.21 12.15 0.58
N GLN A 72 -5.14 10.89 0.16
CA GLN A 72 -6.20 9.91 0.45
C GLN A 72 -6.41 9.72 1.95
N ASN A 73 -5.33 9.63 2.72
CA ASN A 73 -5.42 9.46 4.17
C ASN A 73 -6.06 10.65 4.90
N ARG A 74 -6.06 11.85 4.31
CA ARG A 74 -6.70 13.05 4.87
C ARG A 74 -8.12 13.28 4.35
N SER A 75 -8.43 12.81 3.14
CA SER A 75 -9.76 12.97 2.53
C SER A 75 -10.86 12.12 3.18
N GLY A 76 -10.50 11.11 3.97
CA GLY A 76 -11.43 10.20 4.65
C GLY A 76 -11.48 10.33 6.17
N ALA A 77 -10.93 11.41 6.75
CA ALA A 77 -11.04 11.76 8.17
C ALA A 77 -12.02 12.91 8.37
#